data_AF-A0A948QCM6-F1
#
_entry.id   AF-A0A948QCM6-F1
#
_cell.length_a   1.000
_cell.length_b   1.000
_cell.length_c   1.000
_cell.angle_alpha   90.00
_cell.angle_beta   90.00
_cell.angle_gamma   90.00
#
_symmetry.space_group_name_H-M   'P 1'
#
loop_
_entity.id
_entity.type
_entity.pdbx_description
1 polymer ?
#
loop_
_entity_poly.entity_id
_entity_poly.type
_entity_poly.pdbx_seq_one_letter_code
_entity_poly.pdbx_strand_id
1 'polypeptide(L)'
;FEAMNKAIGRLSEYINFDTEKTLVLVDGPHKIKKFPFKQLPIIGGDGKSLSIACASIFAKVVRDNWMNILELSYPEYGFSKHKGYGTKFHLEALKEHGPSPIHRRSFAPVKSLC
;
A
#
# COMPACT_ATOMS: atom_id res chain seq x y z
N PHE A 1 -9.27 -1.89 0.85
CA PHE A 1 -10.14 -1.73 -0.33
C PHE A 1 -10.20 -0.29 -0.87
N GLU A 2 -10.14 0.76 -0.03
CA GLU A 2 -10.21 2.15 -0.52
C GLU A 2 -9.08 2.53 -1.49
N ALA A 3 -7.83 2.17 -1.20
CA ALA A 3 -6.69 2.43 -2.09
C ALA A 3 -6.88 1.83 -3.49
N MET A 4 -7.40 0.60 -3.58
CA MET A 4 -7.68 -0.07 -4.85
C MET A 4 -8.81 0.60 -5.64
N ASN A 5 -9.89 1.03 -4.94
CA ASN A 5 -10.95 1.84 -5.57
C ASN A 5 -10.39 3.12 -6.17
N LYS A 6 -9.55 3.86 -5.41
CA LYS A 6 -8.93 5.10 -5.90
C LYS A 6 -7.98 4.86 -7.08
N ALA A 7 -7.23 3.75 -7.06
CA ALA A 7 -6.32 3.41 -8.16
C ALA A 7 -7.08 3.20 -9.48
N ILE A 8 -8.17 2.44 -9.45
CA ILE A 8 -9.00 2.18 -10.64
C ILE A 8 -9.78 3.43 -11.05
N GLY A 9 -10.31 4.19 -10.09
CA GLY A 9 -10.98 5.47 -10.38
C GLY A 9 -10.05 6.43 -11.12
N ARG A 10 -8.80 6.59 -10.67
CA ARG A 10 -7.80 7.38 -11.39
C ARG A 10 -7.50 6.82 -12.78
N LEU A 11 -7.39 5.50 -12.92
CA LEU A 11 -7.11 4.88 -14.22
C LEU A 11 -8.24 5.15 -15.23
N SER A 12 -9.49 5.23 -14.78
CA SER A 12 -10.64 5.54 -15.64
C SER A 12 -10.62 6.96 -16.21
N GLU A 13 -9.80 7.86 -15.67
CA GLU A 13 -9.57 9.19 -16.25
C GLU A 13 -8.70 9.13 -17.52
N TYR A 14 -7.88 8.08 -17.66
CA TYR A 14 -6.94 7.90 -18.78
C TYR A 14 -7.42 6.87 -19.80
N ILE A 15 -8.30 5.95 -19.38
CA ILE A 15 -8.77 4.83 -20.20
C ILE A 15 -10.27 4.69 -20.02
N ASN A 16 -11.00 4.65 -21.13
CA ASN A 16 -12.44 4.37 -21.10
C ASN A 16 -12.67 2.87 -20.93
N PHE A 17 -13.14 2.46 -19.74
CA PHE A 17 -13.47 1.07 -19.46
C PHE A 17 -14.95 0.78 -19.73
N ASP A 18 -15.21 -0.22 -20.57
CA ASP A 18 -16.52 -0.88 -20.58
C ASP A 18 -16.63 -1.74 -19.31
N THR A 19 -17.43 -1.30 -18.34
CA THR A 19 -17.58 -1.96 -17.03
C THR A 19 -18.08 -3.39 -17.15
N GLU A 20 -18.87 -3.70 -18.18
CA GLU A 20 -19.44 -5.04 -18.38
C GLU A 20 -18.44 -6.01 -19.00
N LYS A 21 -17.51 -5.51 -19.82
CA LYS A 21 -16.48 -6.30 -20.50
C LYS A 21 -15.12 -6.32 -19.80
N THR A 22 -14.96 -5.50 -18.76
CA THR A 22 -13.71 -5.41 -17.99
C THR A 22 -13.74 -6.35 -16.79
N LEU A 23 -12.70 -7.18 -16.66
CA LEU A 23 -12.45 -8.03 -15.50
C LEU A 23 -11.25 -7.50 -14.71
N VAL A 24 -11.45 -7.29 -13.41
CA VAL A 24 -10.39 -6.89 -12.49
C VAL A 24 -9.88 -8.10 -11.72
N LEU A 25 -8.61 -8.43 -11.92
CA LEU A 25 -7.91 -9.46 -11.14
C LEU A 25 -7.37 -8.83 -9.85
N VAL A 26 -7.67 -9.46 -8.71
CA VAL A 26 -7.29 -8.93 -7.38
C VAL A 26 -6.39 -9.93 -6.69
N ASP A 27 -5.20 -9.51 -6.29
CA ASP A 27 -4.34 -10.37 -5.46
C ASP A 27 -4.93 -10.53 -4.06
N GLY A 28 -5.01 -11.78 -3.61
CA GLY A 28 -5.53 -12.18 -2.32
C GLY A 28 -6.92 -12.82 -2.37
N PRO A 29 -7.48 -13.15 -1.19
CA PRO A 29 -8.68 -13.98 -1.09
C PRO A 29 -10.01 -13.20 -1.18
N HIS A 30 -9.97 -11.88 -1.33
CA HIS A 30 -11.15 -11.04 -1.14
C HIS A 30 -11.41 -10.10 -2.32
N LYS A 31 -12.69 -9.91 -2.62
CA LYS A 31 -13.16 -8.86 -3.54
C LYS A 31 -13.05 -7.49 -2.88
N ILE A 32 -12.78 -6.48 -3.70
CA ILE A 32 -12.89 -5.07 -3.35
C ILE A 32 -14.36 -4.76 -3.07
N LYS A 33 -14.63 -4.28 -1.85
CA LYS A 33 -15.98 -3.84 -1.44
C LYS A 33 -16.38 -2.57 -2.20
N LYS A 34 -17.68 -2.45 -2.52
CA LYS A 34 -18.29 -1.29 -3.20
C LYS A 34 -17.57 -0.92 -4.50
N PHE A 35 -17.36 -1.91 -5.38
CA PHE A 35 -16.58 -1.76 -6.60
C PHE A 35 -17.41 -2.17 -7.82
N PRO A 36 -17.46 -1.36 -8.90
CA PRO A 36 -18.45 -1.53 -9.98
C PRO A 36 -18.08 -2.59 -11.03
N PHE A 37 -16.82 -3.00 -11.11
CA PHE A 37 -16.37 -3.96 -12.13
C PHE A 37 -16.51 -5.41 -11.67
N LYS A 38 -16.57 -6.34 -12.63
CA LYS A 38 -16.40 -7.78 -12.37
C LYS A 38 -15.02 -8.03 -11.78
N GLN A 39 -14.95 -8.92 -10.79
CA GLN A 39 -13.74 -9.18 -10.03
C GLN A 39 -13.44 -10.67 -9.87
N LEU A 40 -12.17 -11.03 -10.02
CA LEU A 40 -11.64 -12.35 -9.72
C LEU A 40 -10.49 -12.25 -8.71
N PRO A 41 -10.73 -12.60 -7.42
CA PRO A 41 -9.66 -12.73 -6.43
C PRO A 41 -8.78 -13.96 -6.71
N ILE A 42 -7.48 -13.81 -6.58
CA ILE A 42 -6.48 -14.86 -6.82
C ILE A 42 -5.47 -14.85 -5.68
N ILE A 43 -5.43 -15.93 -4.89
CA ILE A 43 -4.43 -16.09 -3.82
C ILE A 43 -3.05 -16.33 -4.44
N GLY A 44 -2.07 -15.49 -4.09
CA GLY A 44 -0.73 -15.49 -4.68
C GLY A 44 -0.80 -15.14 -6.17
N GLY A 45 -1.60 -14.13 -6.49
CA GLY A 45 -1.91 -13.75 -7.87
C GLY A 45 -0.71 -13.15 -8.60
N ASP A 46 0.22 -12.54 -7.87
CA ASP A 46 1.49 -12.03 -8.40
C ASP A 46 2.36 -13.11 -9.03
N GLY A 47 2.35 -14.33 -8.50
CA GLY A 47 3.01 -15.49 -9.11
C GLY A 47 2.25 -16.16 -10.25
N LYS A 48 1.02 -15.72 -10.55
CA LYS A 48 0.08 -16.41 -11.47
C LYS A 48 -0.43 -15.53 -12.61
N SER A 49 -0.32 -14.20 -12.49
CA SER A 49 -0.87 -13.25 -13.45
C SER A 49 0.11 -12.11 -13.68
N LEU A 50 0.49 -11.88 -14.95
CA LEU A 50 1.38 -10.79 -15.33
C LEU A 50 0.79 -9.42 -14.96
N SER A 51 -0.53 -9.23 -15.09
CA SER A 51 -1.19 -7.97 -14.74
C SER A 51 -1.11 -7.71 -13.24
N ILE A 52 -1.29 -8.74 -12.40
CA ILE A 52 -1.14 -8.62 -10.95
C ILE A 52 0.33 -8.35 -10.61
N ALA A 53 1.27 -9.11 -11.18
CA ALA A 53 2.69 -8.93 -10.94
C ALA A 53 3.16 -7.50 -11.27
N CYS A 54 2.73 -6.97 -12.43
CA CYS A 54 3.01 -5.60 -12.85
C CYS A 54 2.45 -4.58 -11.84
N ALA A 55 1.18 -4.73 -11.43
CA ALA A 55 0.57 -3.85 -10.44
C ALA A 55 1.32 -3.87 -9.09
N SER A 56 1.77 -5.05 -8.64
CA SER A 56 2.55 -5.23 -7.41
C SER A 56 3.92 -4.54 -7.49
N ILE A 57 4.61 -4.63 -8.63
CA ILE A 57 5.88 -3.93 -8.87
C ILE A 57 5.68 -2.42 -8.80
N PHE A 58 4.70 -1.87 -9.53
CA PHE A 58 4.41 -0.44 -9.50
C PHE A 58 4.06 0.04 -8.09
N ALA A 59 3.18 -0.66 -7.38
CA ALA A 59 2.81 -0.32 -6.02
C ALA A 59 4.02 -0.30 -5.07
N LYS A 60 4.92 -1.28 -5.19
CA LYS A 60 6.13 -1.39 -4.36
C LYS A 60 7.10 -0.26 -4.65
N VAL A 61 7.43 0.00 -5.92
CA VAL A 61 8.38 1.05 -6.32
C VAL A 61 7.89 2.43 -5.88
N VAL A 62 6.61 2.74 -6.13
CA VAL A 62 6.01 4.02 -5.73
C VAL A 62 6.04 4.19 -4.21
N ARG A 63 5.66 3.15 -3.46
CA ARG A 63 5.67 3.18 -1.99
C ARG A 63 7.09 3.38 -1.45
N ASP A 64 8.07 2.67 -1.98
CA ASP A 64 9.44 2.75 -1.48
C ASP A 64 10.06 4.13 -1.74
N ASN A 65 9.73 4.76 -2.88
CA ASN A 65 10.11 6.15 -3.16
C ASN A 65 9.44 7.13 -2.19
N TRP A 66 8.15 6.93 -1.87
CA TRP A 66 7.46 7.73 -0.86
C TRP A 66 8.13 7.64 0.51
N MET A 67 8.57 6.44 0.93
CA MET A 67 9.28 6.29 2.21
C MET A 67 10.63 7.02 2.22
N ASN A 68 11.31 7.11 1.07
CA ASN A 68 12.55 7.91 0.96
C ASN A 68 12.26 9.40 1.13
N ILE A 69 11.18 9.90 0.53
CA ILE A 69 10.76 11.30 0.66
C ILE A 69 10.37 11.61 2.12
N LEU A 70 9.65 10.70 2.77
CA LEU A 70 9.21 10.89 4.16
C LEU A 70 10.38 10.97 5.15
N GLU A 71 11.50 10.31 4.89
CA GLU A 71 12.71 10.47 5.71
C GLU A 71 13.24 11.90 5.71
N LEU A 72 13.05 12.67 4.63
CA LEU A 72 13.47 14.08 4.60
C LEU A 72 12.71 14.92 5.63
N SER A 73 11.45 14.58 5.91
CA SER A 73 10.61 15.26 6.91
C SER A 73 10.73 14.66 8.31
N TYR A 74 11.15 13.39 8.40
CA TYR A 74 11.23 12.63 9.64
C TYR A 74 12.54 11.79 9.68
N PRO A 75 13.71 12.45 9.71
CA PRO A 75 15.02 11.80 9.55
C PRO A 75 15.34 10.82 10.68
N GLU A 76 14.77 11.02 11.87
CA GLU A 76 15.02 10.23 13.06
C GLU A 76 14.56 8.77 12.94
N TYR A 77 13.59 8.47 12.06
CA TYR A 77 13.07 7.11 11.92
C TYR A 77 13.77 6.28 10.86
N GLY A 78 14.53 6.88 9.92
CA GLY A 78 15.25 6.13 8.87
C GLY A 78 14.36 5.38 7.88
N PHE A 79 13.20 5.97 7.51
CA PHE A 79 12.18 5.34 6.68
C PHE A 79 12.66 4.81 5.33
N SER A 80 13.69 5.38 4.72
CA SER A 80 14.29 4.90 3.47
C SER A 80 14.89 3.51 3.61
N LYS A 81 15.32 3.10 4.81
CA LYS A 81 15.99 1.81 5.04
C LYS A 81 15.01 0.67 5.22
N HIS A 82 14.00 0.87 6.07
CA HIS A 82 13.07 -0.18 6.47
C HIS A 82 11.64 0.06 5.99
N LYS A 83 11.37 1.12 5.22
CA LYS A 83 10.08 1.38 4.56
C LYS A 83 8.88 1.38 5.53
N GLY A 84 9.11 1.77 6.79
CA GLY A 84 8.10 1.79 7.85
C GLY A 84 7.80 0.43 8.51
N TYR A 85 8.50 -0.65 8.13
CA TYR A 85 8.43 -1.91 8.88
C TYR A 85 9.04 -1.73 10.28
N GLY A 86 8.54 -2.48 11.27
CA GLY A 86 8.97 -2.40 12.67
C GLY A 86 10.29 -3.13 12.93
N THR A 87 11.37 -2.68 12.29
CA THR A 87 12.73 -3.17 12.55
C THR A 87 13.21 -2.68 13.91
N LYS A 88 14.26 -3.31 14.47
CA LYS A 88 14.85 -2.89 15.75
C LYS A 88 15.15 -1.39 15.79
N PHE A 89 15.81 -0.88 14.75
CA PHE A 89 16.12 0.54 14.60
C PHE A 89 14.86 1.43 14.66
N HIS A 90 13.82 1.08 13.90
CA HIS A 90 12.59 1.87 13.86
C HIS A 90 11.85 1.86 15.21
N LEU A 91 11.89 0.73 15.92
CA LEU A 91 11.31 0.59 17.26
C LEU A 91 12.09 1.39 18.31
N GLU A 92 13.41 1.49 18.19
CA GLU A 92 14.26 2.31 19.05
C GLU A 92 13.98 3.80 18.80
N ALA A 93 13.93 4.24 17.55
CA ALA A 93 13.57 5.61 17.18
C ALA A 93 12.17 5.99 17.71
N LEU A 94 11.19 5.08 17.62
CA LEU A 94 9.84 5.29 18.18
C LEU A 94 9.85 5.47 19.71
N LYS A 95 10.75 4.80 20.43
CA LYS A 95 10.87 4.94 21.89
C LYS A 95 11.54 6.26 22.27
N GLU A 96 12.52 6.69 21.48
CA GLU A 96 13.30 7.90 21.75
C GLU A 96 12.55 9.18 21.37
N HIS A 97 11.93 9.20 20.19
CA HIS A 97 11.32 10.40 19.61
C HIS A 97 9.78 10.40 19.66
N GLY A 98 9.17 9.29 20.08
CA GLY A 98 7.72 9.09 19.99
C GLY A 98 7.25 8.86 18.55
N PRO A 99 5.93 8.75 18.31
CA PRO A 99 5.39 8.54 16.97
C PRO A 99 5.12 9.84 16.20
N SER A 100 5.66 9.94 14.98
CA SER A 100 5.32 11.01 14.03
C SER A 100 3.89 10.93 13.45
N PRO A 101 3.36 12.01 12.80
CA PRO A 101 2.01 12.04 12.24
C PRO A 101 1.70 10.95 11.20
N ILE A 102 2.72 10.43 10.52
CA ILE A 102 2.55 9.40 9.48
C ILE A 102 2.48 7.98 10.05
N HIS A 103 2.77 7.80 11.34
CA HIS A 103 2.64 6.51 11.99
C HIS A 103 1.18 6.08 12.10
N ARG A 104 0.93 4.80 11.88
CA ARG A 104 -0.40 4.21 12.03
C ARG A 104 -0.72 4.02 13.51
N ARG A 105 -1.36 5.02 14.12
CA ARG A 105 -1.68 5.04 15.56
C ARG A 105 -2.48 3.86 16.07
N SER A 106 -3.26 3.19 15.21
CA SER A 106 -4.03 2.00 15.60
C SER A 106 -3.21 0.71 15.68
N PHE A 107 -1.97 0.68 15.16
CA PHE A 107 -1.14 -0.51 15.10
C PHE A 107 -0.22 -0.57 16.33
N ALA A 108 -0.06 -1.74 16.94
CA ALA A 108 1.02 -1.96 17.89
C ALA A 108 2.38 -1.85 17.15
N PRO A 109 3.43 -1.26 17.76
CA PRO A 109 3.48 -0.72 19.13
C PRO A 109 3.11 0.77 19.24
N VAL A 110 2.82 1.45 18.12
CA VAL A 110 2.47 2.88 18.13
C VAL A 110 1.25 3.15 19.01
N LYS A 111 0.25 2.26 18.98
CA LYS A 111 -0.96 2.36 19.82
C LYS A 111 -0.67 2.48 21.32
N SER A 112 0.39 1.83 21.81
CA SER A 112 0.77 1.87 23.23
C SER A 112 1.65 3.06 23.60
N LEU A 113 2.08 3.87 22.62
CA LEU A 113 2.90 5.06 22.80
C LEU A 113 2.07 6.36 22.69
N CYS A 114 0.77 6.25 22.43
CA CYS A 114 -0.17 7.36 22.27
C CYS A 114 -1.08 7.50 23.49
#